data_AF-A0A7W0QIC8-F1
#
_entry.id   AF-A0A7W0QIC8-F1
#
_cell.length_a   1.000
_cell.length_b   1.000
_cell.length_c   1.000
_cell.angle_alpha   90.00
_cell.angle_beta   90.00
_cell.angle_gamma   90.00
#
_symmetry.space_group_name_H-M   'P 1'
#
loop_
_entity.id
_entity.type
_entity.pdbx_description
1 polymer ?
#
loop_
_entity_poly.entity_id
_entity_poly.type
_entity_poly.pdbx_seq_one_letter_code
_entity_poly.pdbx_strand_id
1 'polypeptide(L)'
;MTTTPQESTSTSEPTATTPTATTERPKPPKSTTTTAPPLDVENPPCVRAIQRGDSLSALADRLRRETVTVKSLQRENGITNPDSIAAGDYLDICVKNKINDITGEKRKPPPPPTTTTTTAPPTTLPGGGTNFGSGVVAQQQKLNELFAGKGIAELATDGDSGSYTQQQLCAARVALGMPVNRNDMAPGGSEEQALMAAGDLPIPEGAPTSASRWALIDRTCQVMFVGEGSSGVTFVFGTSTGEAGHKTRRQDGSQVFRYDPARKNGGWHDSTSFPVAADNPLNGNMYKPLYFDNGQAIHG
;
A
#
# COMPACT_ATOMS: atom_id res chain seq x y z
N MET A 1 -65.25 43.88 -39.94
CA MET A 1 -65.06 42.60 -39.26
C MET A 1 -63.87 42.77 -38.34
N THR A 2 -64.01 43.49 -37.22
CA THR A 2 -64.56 43.06 -35.91
C THR A 2 -63.67 42.02 -35.22
N THR A 3 -63.36 42.32 -33.95
CA THR A 3 -62.98 41.43 -32.83
C THR A 3 -61.61 40.73 -32.86
N THR A 4 -60.81 40.57 -31.78
CA THR A 4 -60.80 41.00 -30.36
C THR A 4 -59.44 40.51 -29.77
N PRO A 5 -58.83 41.17 -28.78
CA PRO A 5 -57.63 40.67 -28.10
C PRO A 5 -57.96 39.53 -27.14
N GLN A 6 -57.15 38.47 -27.14
CA GLN A 6 -57.33 37.32 -26.25
C GLN A 6 -57.02 37.69 -24.80
N GLU A 7 -58.06 37.59 -23.98
CA GLU A 7 -58.13 37.93 -22.56
C GLU A 7 -57.51 36.83 -21.70
N SER A 8 -56.61 37.24 -20.80
CA SER A 8 -55.96 36.41 -19.79
C SER A 8 -56.99 36.03 -18.72
N THR A 9 -57.47 34.79 -18.73
CA THR A 9 -58.36 34.27 -17.69
C THR A 9 -57.55 33.81 -16.48
N SER A 10 -57.44 34.71 -15.49
CA SER A 10 -57.10 34.39 -14.11
C SER A 10 -58.25 33.59 -13.50
N THR A 11 -58.03 32.30 -13.26
CA THR A 11 -58.96 31.47 -12.47
C THR A 11 -58.50 31.50 -11.03
N SER A 12 -59.30 32.15 -10.18
CA SER A 12 -59.15 32.13 -8.72
C SER A 12 -59.71 30.82 -8.18
N GLU A 13 -58.87 30.03 -7.52
CA GLU A 13 -59.23 28.80 -6.81
C GLU A 13 -59.54 29.13 -5.33
N PRO A 14 -60.52 28.45 -4.68
CA PRO A 14 -61.12 28.96 -3.45
C PRO A 14 -60.24 28.76 -2.21
N THR A 15 -60.31 29.74 -1.32
CA THR A 15 -59.70 29.75 0.00
C THR A 15 -60.31 28.67 0.89
N ALA A 16 -59.61 27.55 1.06
CA ALA A 16 -59.91 26.55 2.08
C ALA A 16 -59.20 26.92 3.39
N THR A 17 -59.96 27.45 4.34
CA THR A 17 -59.52 27.71 5.72
C THR A 17 -59.26 26.38 6.42
N THR A 18 -57.98 26.01 6.57
CA THR A 18 -57.55 24.83 7.35
C THR A 18 -57.18 25.28 8.77
N PRO A 19 -57.64 24.59 9.82
CA PRO A 19 -57.34 24.97 11.20
C PRO A 19 -55.84 24.85 11.51
N THR A 20 -55.29 25.91 12.11
CA THR A 20 -53.92 25.98 12.63
C THR A 20 -53.74 24.95 13.75
N ALA A 21 -53.27 23.76 13.39
CA ALA A 21 -52.67 22.84 14.34
C ALA A 21 -51.24 23.34 14.64
N THR A 22 -51.01 23.74 15.88
CA THR A 22 -49.66 24.03 16.41
C THR A 22 -48.85 22.74 16.39
N THR A 23 -48.12 22.51 15.30
CA THR A 23 -47.12 21.43 15.22
C THR A 23 -45.91 21.86 16.04
N GLU A 24 -45.86 21.37 17.27
CA GLU A 24 -44.67 21.41 18.11
C GLU A 24 -43.51 20.78 17.34
N ARG A 25 -42.43 21.53 17.16
CA ARG A 25 -41.21 21.08 16.48
C ARG A 25 -40.70 19.83 17.21
N PRO A 26 -40.58 18.66 16.57
CA PRO A 26 -40.01 17.50 17.23
C PRO A 26 -38.58 17.85 17.64
N LYS A 27 -38.33 17.76 18.94
CA LYS A 27 -37.00 17.86 19.54
C LYS A 27 -36.06 16.92 18.75
N PRO A 28 -34.86 17.37 18.32
CA PRO A 28 -33.93 16.50 17.63
C PRO A 28 -33.74 15.24 18.46
N PRO A 29 -33.76 14.04 17.86
CA PRO A 29 -33.57 12.80 18.60
C PRO A 29 -32.27 12.93 19.38
N LYS A 30 -32.38 12.80 20.70
CA LYS A 30 -31.24 12.77 21.60
C LYS A 30 -30.34 11.67 21.05
N SER A 31 -29.14 12.02 20.59
CA SER A 31 -28.14 11.04 20.17
C SER A 31 -27.91 10.12 21.36
N THR A 32 -28.60 8.97 21.36
CA THR A 32 -28.28 7.87 22.22
C THR A 32 -26.97 7.36 21.68
N THR A 33 -25.87 7.88 22.24
CA THR A 33 -24.63 7.14 22.30
C THR A 33 -24.98 5.83 22.98
N THR A 34 -25.20 4.80 22.18
CA THR A 34 -25.18 3.42 22.64
C THR A 34 -23.77 3.20 23.15
N THR A 35 -23.54 3.52 24.42
CA THR A 35 -22.37 3.04 25.13
C THR A 35 -22.52 1.53 25.12
N ALA A 36 -21.73 0.87 24.26
CA ALA A 36 -21.55 -0.57 24.32
C ALA A 36 -21.26 -0.96 25.78
N PRO A 37 -21.78 -2.10 26.26
CA PRO A 37 -21.47 -2.55 27.61
C PRO A 37 -19.95 -2.46 27.85
N PRO A 38 -19.51 -1.98 29.03
CA PRO A 38 -18.09 -1.82 29.29
C PRO A 38 -17.41 -3.15 29.05
N LEU A 39 -16.47 -3.15 28.10
CA LEU A 39 -15.63 -4.30 27.83
C LEU A 39 -14.81 -4.54 29.11
N ASP A 40 -14.79 -5.77 29.61
CA ASP A 40 -13.94 -6.17 30.74
C ASP A 40 -12.49 -6.28 30.26
N VAL A 41 -11.89 -5.12 29.99
CA VAL A 41 -10.58 -4.96 29.34
C VAL A 41 -9.85 -3.78 29.98
N GLU A 42 -8.52 -3.86 30.04
CA GLU A 42 -7.68 -2.91 30.76
C GLU A 42 -7.83 -1.46 30.27
N ASN A 43 -7.96 -1.26 28.95
CA ASN A 43 -8.07 0.08 28.37
C ASN A 43 -9.15 0.12 27.25
N PRO A 44 -10.43 0.33 27.62
CA PRO A 44 -11.55 0.27 26.68
C PRO A 44 -11.45 1.20 25.44
N PRO A 45 -10.87 2.41 25.52
CA PRO A 45 -10.56 3.23 24.34
C PRO A 45 -9.62 2.59 23.32
N CYS A 46 -8.78 1.65 23.76
CA CYS A 46 -7.77 0.96 22.97
C CYS A 46 -8.18 -0.46 22.58
N VAL A 47 -9.42 -0.87 22.88
CA VAL A 47 -9.92 -2.19 22.52
C VAL A 47 -11.17 -2.10 21.66
N ARG A 48 -11.28 -2.98 20.66
CA ARG A 48 -12.47 -3.13 19.83
C ARG A 48 -12.95 -4.57 19.79
N ALA A 49 -14.25 -4.75 20.01
CA ALA A 49 -14.94 -6.00 19.79
C ALA A 49 -15.15 -6.22 18.29
N ILE A 50 -14.71 -7.35 17.77
CA ILE A 50 -14.87 -7.73 16.36
C ILE A 50 -16.35 -8.02 16.13
N GLN A 51 -16.98 -7.30 15.19
CA GLN A 51 -18.37 -7.53 14.81
C GLN A 51 -18.46 -8.55 13.67
N ARG A 52 -19.65 -9.13 13.50
CA ARG A 52 -19.89 -10.04 12.38
C ARG A 52 -19.74 -9.29 11.05
N GLY A 53 -18.81 -9.75 10.22
CA GLY A 53 -18.50 -9.14 8.93
C GLY A 53 -17.39 -8.10 8.96
N ASP A 54 -16.76 -7.85 10.10
CA ASP A 54 -15.52 -7.05 10.14
C ASP A 54 -14.35 -7.83 9.50
N SER A 55 -13.42 -7.09 8.88
CA SER A 55 -12.10 -7.56 8.47
C SER A 55 -11.03 -6.65 9.08
N LEU A 56 -9.79 -7.12 9.22
CA LEU A 56 -8.71 -6.25 9.72
C LEU A 56 -8.46 -5.04 8.79
N SER A 57 -8.69 -5.19 7.48
CA SER A 57 -8.62 -4.09 6.50
C SER A 57 -9.70 -3.05 6.75
N ALA A 58 -10.96 -3.46 6.85
CA ALA A 58 -12.08 -2.56 7.10
C ALA A 58 -11.96 -1.87 8.48
N LEU A 59 -11.38 -2.54 9.48
CA LEU A 59 -11.13 -1.97 10.80
C LEU A 59 -9.99 -0.95 10.78
N ALA A 60 -8.87 -1.25 10.12
CA ALA A 60 -7.77 -0.30 9.94
C ALA A 60 -8.25 0.98 9.22
N ASP A 61 -9.02 0.83 8.15
CA ASP A 61 -9.57 1.94 7.37
C ASP A 61 -10.59 2.77 8.19
N ARG A 62 -11.41 2.12 9.02
CA ARG A 62 -12.40 2.79 9.89
C ARG A 62 -11.72 3.62 10.98
N LEU A 63 -10.58 3.18 11.50
CA LEU A 63 -9.86 3.87 12.56
C LEU A 63 -9.14 5.13 12.06
N ARG A 64 -8.84 5.24 10.75
CA ARG A 64 -8.23 6.41 10.10
C ARG A 64 -7.00 6.98 10.82
N ARG A 65 -6.22 6.10 11.46
CA ARG A 65 -4.97 6.45 12.12
C ARG A 65 -3.82 5.98 11.26
N GLU A 66 -2.89 6.87 10.96
CA GLU A 66 -1.71 6.59 10.12
C GLU A 66 -0.89 5.39 10.63
N THR A 67 -0.87 5.17 11.95
CA THR A 67 -0.13 4.07 12.58
C THR A 67 -0.90 2.75 12.61
N VAL A 68 -2.22 2.76 12.42
CA VAL A 68 -3.09 1.58 12.49
C VAL A 68 -3.34 1.03 11.09
N THR A 69 -2.59 -0.01 10.76
CA THR A 69 -2.68 -0.76 9.50
C THR A 69 -3.07 -2.20 9.82
N VAL A 70 -3.54 -2.96 8.83
CA VAL A 70 -3.80 -4.40 8.97
C VAL A 70 -2.63 -5.11 9.65
N LYS A 71 -1.40 -4.79 9.22
CA LYS A 71 -0.19 -5.44 9.71
C LYS A 71 0.21 -4.98 11.11
N SER A 72 -0.04 -3.72 11.48
CA SER A 72 0.18 -3.30 12.88
C SER A 72 -0.85 -3.92 13.80
N LEU A 73 -2.11 -4.04 13.39
CA LEU A 73 -3.13 -4.78 14.15
C LEU A 73 -2.79 -6.26 14.29
N GLN A 74 -2.31 -6.91 13.22
CA GLN A 74 -1.88 -8.31 13.29
C GLN A 74 -0.75 -8.53 14.30
N ARG A 75 0.28 -7.70 14.24
CA ARG A 75 1.42 -7.78 15.17
C ARG A 75 0.99 -7.47 16.59
N GLU A 76 0.17 -6.43 16.77
CA GLU A 76 -0.35 -6.03 18.08
C GLU A 76 -1.17 -7.17 18.70
N ASN A 77 -1.89 -7.95 17.90
CA ASN A 77 -2.81 -8.97 18.40
C ASN A 77 -2.31 -10.41 18.23
N GLY A 78 -1.07 -10.62 17.80
CA GLY A 78 -0.52 -11.96 17.56
C GLY A 78 -1.23 -12.75 16.44
N ILE A 79 -1.88 -12.06 15.50
CA ILE A 79 -2.69 -12.67 14.45
C ILE A 79 -1.79 -13.05 13.26
N THR A 80 -1.58 -14.36 13.06
CA THR A 80 -0.78 -14.89 11.95
C THR A 80 -1.49 -14.80 10.60
N ASN A 81 -2.80 -15.09 10.56
CA ASN A 81 -3.62 -14.97 9.35
C ASN A 81 -4.62 -13.79 9.50
N PRO A 82 -4.50 -12.71 8.71
CA PRO A 82 -5.36 -11.53 8.85
C PRO A 82 -6.84 -11.81 8.56
N ASP A 83 -7.13 -12.89 7.83
CA ASP A 83 -8.49 -13.31 7.48
C ASP A 83 -9.13 -14.23 8.53
N SER A 84 -8.41 -14.56 9.61
CA SER A 84 -8.87 -15.49 10.67
C SER A 84 -9.31 -14.78 11.95
N ILE A 85 -10.00 -13.65 11.84
CA ILE A 85 -10.60 -12.97 12.99
C ILE A 85 -12.05 -13.44 13.22
N ALA A 86 -12.43 -13.69 14.47
CA ALA A 86 -13.78 -14.16 14.81
C ALA A 86 -14.62 -13.06 15.48
N ALA A 87 -15.91 -13.01 15.13
CA ALA A 87 -16.84 -12.10 15.77
C ALA A 87 -17.02 -12.44 17.25
N GLY A 88 -16.97 -11.43 18.12
CA GLY A 88 -16.99 -11.58 19.57
C GLY A 88 -15.61 -11.52 20.23
N ASP A 89 -14.51 -11.68 19.47
CA ASP A 89 -13.16 -11.49 19.97
C ASP A 89 -12.81 -10.00 20.14
N TYR A 90 -11.77 -9.73 20.93
CA TYR A 90 -11.26 -8.38 21.16
C TYR A 90 -9.95 -8.13 20.42
N LEU A 91 -9.82 -6.91 19.89
CA LEU A 91 -8.64 -6.42 19.20
C LEU A 91 -8.09 -5.20 19.93
N ASP A 92 -6.81 -5.25 20.27
CA ASP A 92 -6.01 -4.12 20.68
C ASP A 92 -5.70 -3.23 19.47
N ILE A 93 -6.16 -1.98 19.52
CA ILE A 93 -6.05 -1.00 18.44
C ILE A 93 -5.08 0.14 18.75
N CYS A 94 -4.48 0.16 19.95
CA CYS A 94 -3.47 1.15 20.32
C CYS A 94 -2.08 0.61 20.05
N VAL A 95 -1.82 0.47 18.76
CA VAL A 95 -0.58 -0.11 18.24
C VAL A 95 0.67 0.59 18.78
N LYS A 96 1.71 -0.20 19.06
CA LYS A 96 3.06 0.25 19.47
C LYS A 96 3.18 0.84 20.88
N ASN A 97 2.19 0.73 21.76
CA ASN A 97 2.33 1.16 23.16
C ASN A 97 3.05 0.12 24.06
N LYS A 98 3.37 -1.07 23.52
CA LYS A 98 4.04 -2.19 24.20
C LYS A 98 3.25 -2.79 25.36
N ILE A 99 1.96 -2.51 25.43
CA ILE A 99 1.02 -3.01 26.43
C ILE A 99 -0.06 -3.76 25.67
N ASN A 100 -0.58 -4.85 26.22
CA ASN A 100 -1.80 -5.46 25.72
C ASN A 100 -2.98 -4.74 26.36
N ASP A 101 -3.66 -3.86 25.63
CA ASP A 101 -4.78 -3.09 26.18
C ASP A 101 -6.02 -3.94 26.50
N ILE A 102 -6.03 -5.20 26.10
CA ILE A 102 -7.05 -6.19 26.49
C ILE A 102 -6.77 -6.71 27.90
N THR A 103 -5.51 -7.04 28.23
CA THR A 103 -5.14 -7.76 29.47
C THR A 103 -4.24 -6.99 30.44
N GLY A 104 -3.70 -5.84 30.05
CA GLY A 104 -2.75 -5.01 30.81
C GLY A 104 -1.29 -5.52 30.81
N GLU A 105 -1.01 -6.64 30.15
CA GLU A 105 0.33 -7.23 30.16
C GLU A 105 1.33 -6.45 29.30
N LYS A 106 2.53 -6.22 29.81
CA LYS A 106 3.64 -5.69 28.99
C LYS A 106 4.09 -6.74 27.98
N ARG A 107 4.07 -6.40 26.70
CA ARG A 107 4.51 -7.32 25.65
C ARG A 107 6.03 -7.42 25.63
N LYS A 108 6.55 -8.64 25.79
CA LYS A 108 7.97 -8.93 25.57
C LYS A 108 8.28 -8.80 24.07
N PRO A 109 9.47 -8.32 23.68
CA PRO A 109 9.93 -8.38 22.30
C PRO A 109 9.81 -9.84 21.80
N PRO A 110 9.40 -10.07 20.54
CA PRO A 110 9.26 -11.42 20.03
C PRO A 110 10.61 -12.18 20.16
N PRO A 111 10.61 -13.44 20.60
CA PRO A 111 11.83 -14.23 20.71
C PRO A 111 12.45 -14.48 19.33
N PRO A 112 13.79 -14.56 19.23
CA PRO A 112 14.45 -14.88 17.96
C PRO A 112 14.00 -16.26 17.45
N PRO A 113 13.73 -16.41 16.14
CA PRO A 113 13.30 -17.69 15.59
C PRO A 113 14.42 -18.72 15.71
N THR A 114 14.10 -19.88 16.29
CA THR A 114 15.03 -20.99 16.47
C THR A 114 15.36 -21.60 15.10
N THR A 115 16.61 -21.47 14.67
CA THR A 115 17.12 -21.94 13.38
C THR A 115 17.25 -23.46 13.36
N THR A 116 16.60 -24.10 12.40
CA THR A 116 16.97 -25.45 11.93
C THR A 116 18.01 -25.28 10.83
N THR A 117 19.21 -25.77 11.08
CA THR A 117 20.37 -25.71 10.18
C THR A 117 20.09 -26.45 8.88
N THR A 118 20.23 -25.79 7.72
CA THR A 118 20.56 -26.48 6.46
C THR A 118 21.48 -25.58 5.62
N THR A 119 22.68 -26.13 5.44
CA THR A 119 23.79 -25.89 4.52
C THR A 119 23.75 -24.69 3.56
N ALA A 120 24.78 -23.84 3.69
CA ALA A 120 25.10 -22.69 2.85
C ALA A 120 25.74 -23.05 1.49
N PRO A 121 25.62 -22.20 0.45
CA PRO A 121 26.57 -22.09 -0.64
C PRO A 121 27.59 -20.94 -0.40
N PRO A 122 28.72 -20.89 -1.15
CA PRO A 122 29.98 -20.34 -0.68
C PRO A 122 30.17 -18.82 -0.88
N THR A 123 31.03 -18.30 0.00
CA THR A 123 31.65 -16.98 0.08
C THR A 123 32.26 -16.51 -1.24
N THR A 124 32.00 -15.25 -1.64
CA THR A 124 32.93 -14.09 -1.68
C THR A 124 32.34 -13.02 -2.61
N LEU A 125 31.95 -11.85 -2.11
CA LEU A 125 31.73 -10.64 -2.92
C LEU A 125 32.55 -9.49 -2.33
N PRO A 126 33.26 -8.68 -3.15
CA PRO A 126 34.11 -7.60 -2.66
C PRO A 126 33.36 -6.28 -2.57
N GLY A 127 33.72 -5.44 -1.60
CA GLY A 127 33.44 -4.00 -1.65
C GLY A 127 33.21 -3.37 -0.28
N GLY A 128 34.06 -2.41 0.08
CA GLY A 128 34.00 -1.69 1.35
C GLY A 128 32.72 -0.86 1.49
N GLY A 129 31.82 -1.32 2.34
CA GLY A 129 30.74 -0.52 2.89
C GLY A 129 31.11 -0.02 4.29
N THR A 130 30.54 1.11 4.67
CA THR A 130 30.41 1.55 6.07
C THR A 130 29.97 0.36 6.94
N ASN A 131 30.63 0.15 8.09
CA ASN A 131 30.26 -0.91 9.03
C ASN A 131 28.93 -0.55 9.71
N PHE A 132 27.82 -0.82 9.04
CA PHE A 132 26.52 -0.79 9.69
C PHE A 132 26.47 -1.92 10.73
N GLY A 133 25.74 -1.69 11.83
CA GLY A 133 25.43 -2.73 12.80
C GLY A 133 24.54 -3.82 12.19
N SER A 134 23.86 -4.57 13.05
CA SER A 134 22.85 -5.55 12.64
C SER A 134 21.47 -5.10 13.11
N GLY A 135 20.43 -5.55 12.41
CA GLY A 135 19.03 -5.26 12.72
C GLY A 135 18.41 -4.21 11.81
N VAL A 136 17.11 -3.98 12.00
CA VAL A 136 16.27 -3.20 11.07
C VAL A 136 16.79 -1.77 10.85
N VAL A 137 17.28 -1.09 11.89
CA VAL A 137 17.90 0.25 11.76
C VAL A 137 19.07 0.22 10.78
N ALA A 138 19.98 -0.76 10.93
CA ALA A 138 21.14 -0.91 10.07
C ALA A 138 20.73 -1.28 8.64
N GLN A 139 19.71 -2.13 8.49
CA GLN A 139 19.13 -2.48 7.18
C GLN A 139 18.54 -1.25 6.49
N GLN A 140 17.75 -0.44 7.19
CA GLN A 140 17.19 0.81 6.66
C GLN A 140 18.28 1.78 6.21
N GLN A 141 19.33 1.97 7.01
CA GLN A 141 20.48 2.81 6.65
C GLN A 141 21.17 2.29 5.39
N LYS A 142 21.41 0.98 5.33
CA LYS A 142 22.07 0.36 4.18
C LYS A 142 21.22 0.46 2.91
N LEU A 143 19.91 0.28 3.02
CA LEU A 143 18.98 0.45 1.90
C LEU A 143 19.00 1.91 1.41
N ASN A 144 18.96 2.88 2.31
CA ASN A 144 19.08 4.30 1.94
C ASN A 144 20.40 4.59 1.23
N GLU A 145 21.52 4.00 1.67
CA GLU A 145 22.81 4.09 0.98
C GLU A 145 22.75 3.48 -0.42
N LEU A 146 22.27 2.24 -0.56
CA LEU A 146 22.23 1.51 -1.83
C LEU A 146 21.29 2.13 -2.86
N PHE A 147 20.18 2.73 -2.41
CA PHE A 147 19.16 3.32 -3.28
C PHE A 147 19.28 4.83 -3.43
N ALA A 148 20.28 5.46 -2.80
CA ALA A 148 20.51 6.90 -2.87
C ALA A 148 20.53 7.40 -4.31
N GLY A 149 19.69 8.39 -4.62
CA GLY A 149 19.60 9.01 -5.95
C GLY A 149 18.95 8.15 -7.04
N LYS A 150 18.47 6.92 -6.74
CA LYS A 150 17.84 6.04 -7.73
C LYS A 150 16.33 6.25 -7.86
N GLY A 151 15.70 7.09 -7.03
CA GLY A 151 14.31 7.53 -7.20
C GLY A 151 13.25 6.82 -6.36
N ILE A 152 13.61 5.76 -5.63
CA ILE A 152 12.73 5.17 -4.60
C ILE A 152 12.80 6.02 -3.33
N ALA A 153 11.70 6.07 -2.58
CA ALA A 153 11.60 6.89 -1.38
C ALA A 153 12.63 6.48 -0.32
N GLU A 154 13.29 7.45 0.30
CA GLU A 154 14.17 7.21 1.44
C GLU A 154 13.36 6.68 2.64
N LEU A 155 13.89 5.67 3.33
CA LEU A 155 13.27 5.10 4.51
C LEU A 155 13.57 5.94 5.75
N ALA A 156 12.56 6.09 6.61
CA ALA A 156 12.83 6.47 8.00
C ALA A 156 13.72 5.40 8.65
N THR A 157 14.73 5.84 9.38
CA THR A 157 15.61 4.95 10.14
C THR A 157 15.13 4.83 11.58
N ASP A 158 13.99 4.17 11.77
CA ASP A 158 13.26 4.08 13.03
C ASP A 158 13.32 2.69 13.68
N GLY A 159 13.88 1.70 12.97
CA GLY A 159 13.91 0.30 13.42
C GLY A 159 12.59 -0.44 13.24
N ASP A 160 11.58 0.18 12.63
CA ASP A 160 10.30 -0.44 12.31
C ASP A 160 10.30 -0.95 10.87
N SER A 161 10.26 -2.27 10.68
CA SER A 161 10.21 -2.87 9.33
C SER A 161 8.80 -2.80 8.74
N GLY A 162 8.43 -1.60 8.26
CA GLY A 162 7.16 -1.31 7.59
C GLY A 162 7.09 -1.87 6.16
N SER A 163 5.98 -1.60 5.48
CA SER A 163 5.75 -2.07 4.10
C SER A 163 6.80 -1.58 3.11
N TYR A 164 7.28 -0.34 3.27
CA TYR A 164 8.34 0.24 2.45
C TYR A 164 9.71 -0.39 2.74
N THR A 165 10.07 -0.60 4.01
CA THR A 165 11.31 -1.33 4.36
C THR A 165 11.29 -2.73 3.77
N GLN A 166 10.20 -3.46 3.92
CA GLN A 166 10.05 -4.81 3.35
C GLN A 166 10.06 -4.83 1.82
N GLN A 167 9.49 -3.81 1.18
CA GLN A 167 9.56 -3.64 -0.27
C GLN A 167 11.01 -3.43 -0.73
N GLN A 168 11.77 -2.57 -0.04
CA GLN A 168 13.16 -2.30 -0.39
C GLN A 168 14.09 -3.47 -0.05
N LEU A 169 13.86 -4.19 1.04
CA LEU A 169 14.53 -5.46 1.32
C LEU A 169 14.28 -6.48 0.21
N CYS A 170 13.03 -6.60 -0.25
CA CYS A 170 12.69 -7.45 -1.40
C CYS A 170 13.41 -7.00 -2.67
N ALA A 171 13.46 -5.68 -2.95
CA ALA A 171 14.20 -5.14 -4.09
C ALA A 171 15.71 -5.43 -4.00
N ALA A 172 16.30 -5.29 -2.82
CA ALA A 172 17.69 -5.67 -2.60
C ALA A 172 17.92 -7.17 -2.86
N ARG A 173 17.00 -8.04 -2.42
CA ARG A 173 17.05 -9.48 -2.74
C ARG A 173 17.04 -9.73 -4.24
N VAL A 174 16.17 -9.05 -4.99
CA VAL A 174 16.09 -9.15 -6.46
C VAL A 174 17.42 -8.77 -7.11
N ALA A 175 18.01 -7.63 -6.72
CA ALA A 175 19.29 -7.19 -7.26
C ALA A 175 20.44 -8.15 -6.88
N LEU A 176 20.50 -8.56 -5.61
CA LEU A 176 21.59 -9.38 -5.08
C LEU A 176 21.45 -10.89 -5.38
N GLY A 177 20.45 -11.31 -6.17
CA GLY A 177 20.25 -12.71 -6.55
C GLY A 177 19.82 -13.62 -5.39
N MET A 178 19.12 -13.07 -4.39
CA MET A 178 18.60 -13.81 -3.24
C MET A 178 17.16 -14.30 -3.46
N PRO A 179 16.68 -15.28 -2.67
CA PRO A 179 15.29 -15.73 -2.75
C PRO A 179 14.27 -14.59 -2.53
N VAL A 180 13.56 -14.20 -3.58
CA VAL A 180 12.68 -13.03 -3.58
C VAL A 180 11.48 -13.21 -2.64
N ASN A 181 11.38 -12.35 -1.63
CA ASN A 181 10.26 -12.30 -0.69
C ASN A 181 10.22 -10.95 0.06
N ARG A 182 9.07 -10.64 0.69
CA ARG A 182 8.84 -9.40 1.47
C ARG A 182 9.01 -9.58 2.99
N ASN A 183 9.62 -10.67 3.44
CA ASN A 183 9.88 -10.87 4.86
C ASN A 183 11.04 -9.99 5.31
N ASP A 184 11.07 -9.70 6.60
CA ASP A 184 12.21 -9.01 7.21
C ASP A 184 13.48 -9.88 7.08
N MET A 185 14.65 -9.24 7.01
CA MET A 185 15.91 -9.97 7.06
C MET A 185 16.26 -10.23 8.53
N ALA A 186 16.63 -11.48 8.83
CA ALA A 186 17.05 -11.85 10.17
C ALA A 186 18.37 -11.13 10.53
N PRO A 187 18.44 -10.44 11.70
CA PRO A 187 19.68 -9.83 12.17
C PRO A 187 20.80 -10.89 12.31
N GLY A 188 21.95 -10.61 11.72
CA GLY A 188 23.13 -11.48 11.65
C GLY A 188 23.00 -12.62 10.64
N GLY A 189 21.87 -12.74 9.95
CA GLY A 189 21.61 -13.77 8.95
C GLY A 189 22.39 -13.54 7.65
N SER A 190 22.46 -14.58 6.81
CA SER A 190 23.20 -14.53 5.54
C SER A 190 22.69 -13.46 4.58
N GLU A 191 21.36 -13.26 4.50
CA GLU A 191 20.77 -12.21 3.66
C GLU A 191 21.17 -10.82 4.14
N GLU A 192 21.14 -10.57 5.46
CA GLU A 192 21.55 -9.29 6.03
C GLU A 192 23.04 -9.05 5.79
N GLN A 193 23.90 -10.05 6.02
CA GLN A 193 25.33 -9.91 5.78
C GLN A 193 25.65 -9.56 4.32
N ALA A 194 24.95 -10.18 3.38
CA ALA A 194 25.12 -9.88 1.96
C ALA A 194 24.55 -8.49 1.58
N LEU A 195 23.45 -8.05 2.20
CA LEU A 195 22.97 -6.66 2.09
C LEU A 195 24.03 -5.67 2.59
N MET A 196 24.62 -5.91 3.77
CA MET A 196 25.63 -5.01 4.35
C MET A 196 26.92 -4.97 3.54
N ALA A 197 27.32 -6.10 2.94
CA ALA A 197 28.51 -6.21 2.10
C ALA A 197 28.35 -5.58 0.70
N ALA A 198 27.12 -5.30 0.25
CA ALA A 198 26.90 -4.74 -1.07
C ALA A 198 27.45 -3.31 -1.17
N GLY A 199 28.37 -3.05 -2.11
CA GLY A 199 28.91 -1.70 -2.34
C GLY A 199 28.06 -0.83 -3.27
N ASP A 200 27.26 -1.45 -4.14
CA ASP A 200 26.31 -0.80 -5.04
C ASP A 200 25.19 -1.79 -5.36
N LEU A 201 24.15 -1.32 -6.04
CA LEU A 201 23.02 -2.11 -6.50
C LEU A 201 23.35 -2.78 -7.85
N PRO A 202 23.62 -4.10 -7.90
CA PRO A 202 23.91 -4.79 -9.14
C PRO A 202 22.69 -4.84 -10.07
N ILE A 203 22.93 -5.16 -11.34
CA ILE A 203 21.87 -5.43 -12.31
C ILE A 203 21.15 -6.73 -11.90
N PRO A 204 19.82 -6.70 -11.68
CA PRO A 204 19.08 -7.91 -11.35
C PRO A 204 19.17 -8.99 -12.43
N GLU A 205 19.16 -10.25 -12.02
CA GLU A 205 19.04 -11.38 -12.94
C GLU A 205 17.75 -11.24 -13.79
N GLY A 206 17.86 -11.51 -15.09
CA GLY A 206 16.76 -11.38 -16.03
C GLY A 206 16.54 -9.96 -16.59
N ALA A 207 17.31 -8.95 -16.17
CA ALA A 207 17.27 -7.65 -16.81
C ALA A 207 17.76 -7.75 -18.27
N PRO A 208 17.04 -7.17 -19.27
CA PRO A 208 17.38 -7.29 -20.67
C PRO A 208 18.50 -6.30 -21.06
N THR A 209 19.72 -6.55 -20.56
CA THR A 209 20.91 -5.69 -20.73
C THR A 209 21.40 -5.59 -22.17
N SER A 210 20.91 -6.45 -23.07
CA SER A 210 21.13 -6.31 -24.51
C SER A 210 20.40 -5.11 -25.12
N ALA A 211 19.38 -4.57 -24.44
CA ALA A 211 18.70 -3.35 -24.83
C ALA A 211 19.48 -2.11 -24.34
N SER A 212 19.53 -1.06 -25.16
CA SER A 212 20.17 0.21 -24.80
C SER A 212 19.54 0.85 -23.57
N ARG A 213 18.24 0.63 -23.37
CA ARG A 213 17.46 0.98 -22.17
C ARG A 213 16.52 -0.15 -21.84
N TRP A 214 16.35 -0.44 -20.55
CA TRP A 214 15.52 -1.53 -20.09
C TRP A 214 14.78 -1.18 -18.80
N ALA A 215 13.68 -1.88 -18.56
CA ALA A 215 13.00 -1.92 -17.28
C ALA A 215 12.73 -3.38 -16.88
N LEU A 216 12.90 -3.70 -15.61
CA LEU A 216 12.55 -4.98 -14.99
C LEU A 216 11.58 -4.72 -13.86
N ILE A 217 10.40 -5.35 -13.88
CA ILE A 217 9.38 -5.18 -12.86
C ILE A 217 9.25 -6.48 -12.07
N ASP A 218 9.61 -6.46 -10.80
CA ASP A 218 9.35 -7.57 -9.89
C ASP A 218 7.95 -7.42 -9.25
N ARG A 219 7.06 -8.34 -9.58
CA ARG A 219 5.66 -8.36 -9.11
C ARG A 219 5.52 -8.81 -7.65
N THR A 220 6.54 -9.44 -7.06
CA THR A 220 6.53 -9.83 -5.66
C THR A 220 6.87 -8.62 -4.79
N CYS A 221 7.93 -7.90 -5.16
CA CYS A 221 8.40 -6.72 -4.46
C CYS A 221 7.58 -5.47 -4.78
N GLN A 222 6.87 -5.47 -5.92
CA GLN A 222 6.18 -4.27 -6.42
C GLN A 222 7.19 -3.15 -6.69
N VAL A 223 8.29 -3.48 -7.38
CA VAL A 223 9.38 -2.54 -7.69
C VAL A 223 9.76 -2.67 -9.16
N MET A 224 10.06 -1.54 -9.79
CA MET A 224 10.60 -1.43 -11.14
C MET A 224 12.05 -0.94 -11.09
N PHE A 225 12.97 -1.73 -11.63
CA PHE A 225 14.35 -1.33 -11.91
C PHE A 225 14.43 -0.82 -13.35
N VAL A 226 15.19 0.23 -13.59
CA VAL A 226 15.44 0.81 -14.91
C VAL A 226 16.93 0.99 -15.09
N GLY A 227 17.47 0.63 -16.24
CA GLY A 227 18.89 0.78 -16.54
C GLY A 227 19.19 0.99 -18.02
N GLU A 228 20.46 1.22 -18.31
CA GLU A 228 20.98 1.44 -19.67
C GLU A 228 22.07 0.40 -19.98
N GLY A 229 21.82 -0.47 -20.97
CA GLY A 229 22.74 -1.54 -21.36
C GLY A 229 23.26 -2.34 -20.16
N SER A 230 24.59 -2.47 -20.09
CA SER A 230 25.32 -3.10 -18.98
C SER A 230 25.87 -2.10 -17.95
N SER A 231 25.48 -0.83 -18.01
CA SER A 231 26.05 0.24 -17.17
C SER A 231 25.52 0.25 -15.73
N GLY A 232 24.58 -0.62 -15.40
CA GLY A 232 23.99 -0.73 -14.06
C GLY A 232 22.53 -0.29 -13.98
N VAL A 233 22.01 -0.25 -12.75
CA VAL A 233 20.68 0.29 -12.44
C VAL A 233 20.75 1.81 -12.33
N THR A 234 19.96 2.50 -13.16
CA THR A 234 19.84 3.96 -13.15
C THR A 234 18.73 4.44 -12.21
N PHE A 235 17.56 3.81 -12.27
CA PHE A 235 16.42 4.15 -11.41
C PHE A 235 15.75 2.93 -10.81
N VAL A 236 15.11 3.15 -9.65
CA VAL A 236 14.29 2.19 -8.94
C VAL A 236 13.03 2.91 -8.49
N PHE A 237 11.87 2.36 -8.81
CA PHE A 237 10.58 2.93 -8.45
C PHE A 237 9.72 1.91 -7.73
N GLY A 238 9.02 2.33 -6.67
CA GLY A 238 7.86 1.59 -6.19
C GLY A 238 6.79 1.56 -7.28
N THR A 239 6.16 0.42 -7.48
CA THR A 239 5.08 0.27 -8.46
C THR A 239 3.88 -0.45 -7.84
N SER A 240 2.77 -0.50 -8.56
CA SER A 240 1.61 -1.33 -8.26
C SER A 240 1.23 -2.10 -9.52
N THR A 241 1.10 -3.41 -9.44
CA THR A 241 0.74 -4.28 -10.55
C THR A 241 -0.68 -4.82 -10.38
N GLY A 242 -1.27 -5.33 -11.46
CA GLY A 242 -2.66 -5.77 -11.45
C GLY A 242 -2.98 -6.80 -10.37
N GLU A 243 -4.15 -6.60 -9.75
CA GLU A 243 -4.67 -7.41 -8.65
C GLU A 243 -5.16 -8.82 -9.09
N ALA A 244 -5.70 -9.59 -8.14
CA ALA A 244 -6.31 -10.87 -8.46
C ALA A 244 -7.46 -10.69 -9.48
N GLY A 245 -7.47 -11.50 -10.54
CA GLY A 245 -8.40 -11.34 -11.66
C GLY A 245 -7.89 -10.41 -12.77
N HIS A 246 -6.99 -9.48 -12.45
CA HIS A 246 -6.43 -8.49 -13.39
C HIS A 246 -4.89 -8.49 -13.44
N LYS A 247 -4.29 -9.65 -13.14
CA LYS A 247 -2.85 -9.82 -12.98
C LYS A 247 -2.05 -9.33 -14.19
N THR A 248 -1.02 -8.52 -13.94
CA THR A 248 -0.01 -8.16 -14.95
C THR A 248 0.62 -9.42 -15.54
N ARG A 249 0.72 -9.49 -16.86
CA ARG A 249 1.18 -10.70 -17.57
C ARG A 249 2.70 -10.77 -17.51
N ARG A 250 3.23 -11.98 -17.32
CA ARG A 250 4.69 -12.20 -17.35
C ARG A 250 5.19 -11.94 -18.76
N GLN A 251 6.31 -11.23 -18.85
CA GLN A 251 6.99 -10.93 -20.11
C GLN A 251 8.35 -11.63 -20.07
N ASP A 252 8.82 -12.09 -21.23
CA ASP A 252 10.17 -12.65 -21.43
C ASP A 252 10.95 -11.72 -22.37
N GLY A 253 10.98 -10.43 -22.01
CA GLY A 253 11.50 -9.35 -22.84
C GLY A 253 10.51 -8.88 -23.90
N SER A 254 9.78 -7.80 -23.60
CA SER A 254 8.87 -7.15 -24.55
C SER A 254 9.38 -5.77 -24.93
N GLN A 255 9.25 -5.42 -26.21
CA GLN A 255 9.50 -4.06 -26.63
C GLN A 255 8.47 -3.14 -25.99
N VAL A 256 8.96 -2.05 -25.44
CA VAL A 256 8.13 -1.01 -24.83
C VAL A 256 8.05 0.15 -25.79
N PHE A 257 6.84 0.60 -26.10
CA PHE A 257 6.61 1.72 -26.99
C PHE A 257 5.82 2.81 -26.26
N ARG A 258 6.36 4.03 -26.33
CA ARG A 258 5.61 5.22 -25.96
C ARG A 258 4.70 5.59 -27.11
N TYR A 259 3.40 5.52 -26.88
CA TYR A 259 2.42 6.03 -27.83
C TYR A 259 2.15 7.50 -27.47
N ASP A 260 2.56 8.44 -28.33
CA ASP A 260 2.44 9.90 -28.10
C ASP A 260 1.36 10.60 -28.96
N PRO A 261 0.14 10.05 -29.18
CA PRO A 261 -0.90 10.76 -29.94
C PRO A 261 -1.61 11.84 -29.09
N ALA A 262 -1.46 11.79 -27.77
CA ALA A 262 -2.25 12.57 -26.81
C ALA A 262 -1.65 13.96 -26.50
N ARG A 263 -1.02 14.60 -27.50
CA ARG A 263 -0.40 15.93 -27.33
C ARG A 263 -1.41 17.00 -26.89
N LYS A 264 -2.68 16.83 -27.26
CA LYS A 264 -3.76 17.79 -26.99
C LYS A 264 -4.22 17.81 -25.52
N ASN A 265 -3.95 16.77 -24.74
CA ASN A 265 -4.32 16.70 -23.32
C ASN A 265 -3.11 16.49 -22.39
N GLY A 266 -1.88 16.63 -22.90
CA GLY A 266 -0.66 16.48 -22.07
C GLY A 266 -0.18 15.04 -21.87
N GLY A 267 -0.71 14.07 -22.63
CA GLY A 267 -0.27 12.67 -22.60
C GLY A 267 -1.16 11.76 -21.77
N TRP A 268 -2.41 12.14 -21.50
CA TRP A 268 -3.37 11.31 -20.79
C TRP A 268 -4.10 10.36 -21.75
N HIS A 269 -4.22 9.10 -21.35
CA HIS A 269 -4.92 8.06 -22.09
C HIS A 269 -6.06 7.46 -21.25
N ASP A 270 -7.18 7.16 -21.91
CA ASP A 270 -8.29 6.43 -21.32
C ASP A 270 -8.12 4.92 -21.50
N SER A 271 -8.45 4.17 -20.46
CA SER A 271 -8.57 2.71 -20.56
C SER A 271 -9.95 2.36 -21.11
N THR A 272 -9.97 1.69 -22.27
CA THR A 272 -11.23 1.22 -22.89
C THR A 272 -11.86 0.06 -22.11
N SER A 273 -11.06 -0.67 -21.33
CA SER A 273 -11.48 -1.89 -20.62
C SER A 273 -11.72 -1.67 -19.12
N PHE A 274 -11.05 -0.68 -18.52
CA PHE A 274 -11.17 -0.35 -17.09
C PHE A 274 -11.31 1.17 -16.91
N PRO A 275 -12.40 1.79 -17.38
CA PRO A 275 -12.64 3.20 -17.15
C PRO A 275 -13.03 3.42 -15.68
N VAL A 276 -12.18 4.07 -14.89
CA VAL A 276 -12.56 4.58 -13.56
C VAL A 276 -13.20 5.96 -13.71
N ALA A 277 -14.48 6.06 -13.38
CA ALA A 277 -15.25 7.32 -13.47
C ALA A 277 -14.99 8.28 -12.27
N ALA A 278 -14.35 7.79 -11.20
CA ALA A 278 -14.27 8.50 -9.92
C ALA A 278 -12.96 9.26 -9.67
N ASP A 279 -11.87 8.96 -10.38
CA ASP A 279 -10.51 9.36 -9.97
C ASP A 279 -9.84 10.45 -10.82
N ASN A 280 -10.50 11.08 -11.79
CA ASN A 280 -9.90 12.24 -12.46
C ASN A 280 -10.94 13.20 -13.08
N PRO A 281 -10.97 14.49 -12.69
CA PRO A 281 -11.78 15.51 -13.38
C PRO A 281 -11.32 15.80 -14.84
N LEU A 282 -10.30 15.10 -15.36
CA LEU A 282 -9.69 15.33 -16.68
C LEU A 282 -9.85 14.17 -17.70
N ASN A 283 -10.70 13.15 -17.46
CA ASN A 283 -10.93 12.03 -18.41
C ASN A 283 -9.62 11.39 -18.93
N GLY A 284 -8.84 10.82 -18.02
CA GLY A 284 -7.62 10.10 -18.34
C GLY A 284 -7.15 9.30 -17.15
N ASN A 285 -6.96 7.98 -17.31
CA ASN A 285 -6.61 7.06 -16.22
C ASN A 285 -5.14 6.62 -16.26
N MET A 286 -4.42 6.94 -17.34
CA MET A 286 -3.01 6.59 -17.51
C MET A 286 -2.24 7.81 -18.01
N TYR A 287 -1.34 8.35 -17.18
CA TYR A 287 -0.48 9.46 -17.57
C TYR A 287 0.79 8.95 -18.26
N LYS A 288 1.00 9.38 -19.51
CA LYS A 288 2.16 9.06 -20.36
C LYS A 288 2.50 7.55 -20.40
N PRO A 289 1.54 6.69 -20.76
CA PRO A 289 1.74 5.25 -20.73
C PRO A 289 2.82 4.78 -21.70
N LEU A 290 3.60 3.81 -21.24
CA LEU A 290 4.53 3.01 -22.02
C LEU A 290 3.93 1.61 -22.18
N TYR A 291 3.41 1.31 -23.37
CA TYR A 291 2.72 0.06 -23.64
C TYR A 291 3.71 -1.06 -23.94
N PHE A 292 3.46 -2.27 -23.45
CA PHE A 292 4.35 -3.42 -23.64
C PHE A 292 3.63 -4.74 -23.97
N ASP A 293 2.31 -4.84 -23.75
CA ASP A 293 1.56 -6.06 -24.06
C ASP A 293 0.06 -5.77 -24.15
N ASN A 294 -0.49 -5.69 -25.37
CA ASN A 294 -1.94 -5.65 -25.65
C ASN A 294 -2.75 -4.79 -24.66
N GLY A 295 -2.33 -3.53 -24.47
CA GLY A 295 -2.97 -2.58 -23.56
C GLY A 295 -2.45 -2.53 -22.13
N GLN A 296 -1.57 -3.46 -21.70
CA GLN A 296 -0.79 -3.28 -20.47
C GLN A 296 0.29 -2.22 -20.70
N ALA A 297 0.40 -1.32 -19.74
CA ALA A 297 1.31 -0.18 -19.80
C ALA A 297 1.93 0.11 -18.43
N ILE A 298 3.10 0.73 -18.46
CA ILE A 298 3.70 1.44 -17.32
C ILE A 298 3.22 2.88 -17.41
N HIS A 299 2.58 3.41 -16.37
CA HIS A 299 2.06 4.78 -16.35
C HIS A 299 2.14 5.37 -14.94
N GLY A 300 2.05 6.71 -14.87
CA GLY A 300 1.83 7.45 -13.62
C GLY A 300 0.36 7.64 -13.33
#